data_AF-A0A914P6T4-F1
#
_entry.id   AF-A0A914P6T4-F1
#
_cell.length_a   1.000
_cell.length_b   1.000
_cell.length_c   1.000
_cell.angle_alpha   90.00
_cell.angle_beta   90.00
_cell.angle_gamma   90.00
#
_symmetry.space_group_name_H-M   'P 1'
#
loop_
_entity.id
_entity.type
_entity.pdbx_description
1 polymer ?
#
loop_
_entity_poly.entity_id
_entity_poly.type
_entity_poly.pdbx_seq_one_letter_code
_entity_poly.pdbx_strand_id
1 'polypeptide(L)' 'MANISADESLNEKWKHIRRLTDRESAFAHPAFEAGVENFDAIQQCRVLVVGSGGLGCEILKGLVTAFFLSY' A
#
# COMPACT_ATOMS: atom_id res chain seq x y z
N MET A 1 19.43 -21.48 3.95
CA MET A 1 18.26 -21.63 4.83
C MET A 1 17.48 -20.34 4.80
N ALA A 2 16.55 -20.20 3.85
CA ALA A 2 15.68 -19.02 3.76
C ALA A 2 14.48 -19.25 4.69
N ASN A 3 14.25 -18.33 5.62
CA ASN A 3 13.05 -18.28 6.46
C ASN A 3 11.84 -17.97 5.57
N ILE A 4 11.21 -19.01 5.02
CA ILE A 4 10.09 -18.91 4.07
C ILE A 4 8.75 -18.63 4.79
N SER A 5 8.62 -18.85 6.10
CA SER A 5 7.29 -18.85 6.74
C SER A 5 6.77 -17.48 7.21
N ALA A 6 7.61 -16.44 7.30
CA ALA A 6 7.17 -15.11 7.72
C ALA A 6 6.63 -14.27 6.55
N ASP A 7 7.17 -14.47 5.35
CA ASP A 7 6.86 -13.67 4.16
C ASP A 7 5.46 -13.96 3.60
N GLU A 8 5.05 -15.22 3.61
CA GLU A 8 3.81 -15.67 2.95
C GLU A 8 2.54 -15.01 3.51
N SER A 9 2.48 -14.80 4.83
CA SER A 9 1.34 -14.15 5.48
C SER A 9 1.30 -12.62 5.28
N LEU A 10 2.46 -11.98 5.22
CA LEU A 10 2.58 -10.54 4.93
C LEU A 10 2.27 -10.26 3.45
N ASN A 11 2.67 -11.19 2.57
CA ASN A 11 2.43 -11.08 1.14
C ASN A 11 0.94 -11.23 0.81
N GLU A 12 0.21 -12.14 1.48
CA GLU A 12 -1.25 -12.24 1.30
C GLU A 12 -2.02 -11.02 1.81
N LYS A 13 -1.61 -10.40 2.94
CA LYS A 13 -2.23 -9.16 3.44
C LYS A 13 -2.15 -8.01 2.42
N TRP A 14 -1.00 -7.85 1.79
CA TRP A 14 -0.72 -6.72 0.89
C TRP A 14 -0.81 -7.05 -0.60
N LYS A 15 -1.24 -8.27 -0.94
CA LYS A 15 -1.33 -8.79 -2.30
C LYS A 15 -2.03 -7.87 -3.29
N HIS A 16 -3.14 -7.25 -2.85
CA HIS A 16 -3.91 -6.35 -3.70
C HIS A 16 -3.17 -5.04 -4.00
N ILE A 17 -2.43 -4.52 -3.03
CA ILE A 17 -1.63 -3.30 -3.18
C ILE A 17 -0.38 -3.61 -4.01
N ARG A 18 0.30 -4.74 -3.76
CA ARG A 18 1.45 -5.20 -4.54
C ARG A 18 1.14 -5.37 -6.03
N ARG A 19 -0.07 -5.80 -6.38
CA ARG A 19 -0.52 -5.86 -7.78
C ARG A 19 -0.60 -4.49 -8.47
N LEU A 20 -0.75 -3.41 -7.70
CA LEU A 20 -0.79 -2.05 -8.22
C LEU A 20 0.61 -1.42 -8.27
N THR A 21 1.53 -1.83 -7.39
CA THR A 21 2.88 -1.27 -7.28
C THR A 21 3.92 -2.02 -8.11
N ASP A 22 3.79 -3.34 -8.21
CA ASP A 22 4.85 -4.23 -8.72
C ASP A 22 4.60 -4.63 -10.19
N ARG A 23 3.43 -4.28 -10.76
CA ARG A 23 3.04 -4.68 -12.11
C ARG A 23 2.75 -3.46 -12.99
N GLU A 24 3.17 -3.56 -14.24
CA GLU A 24 2.80 -2.61 -15.29
C GLU A 24 1.33 -2.73 -15.72
N SER A 25 0.76 -1.58 -16.08
CA SER A 25 -0.61 -1.46 -16.56
C SER A 25 -0.68 -0.53 -17.75
N ALA A 26 -1.47 -0.88 -18.76
CA ALA A 26 -1.75 -0.02 -19.90
C ALA A 26 -2.47 1.29 -19.51
N PHE A 27 -3.04 1.34 -18.30
CA PHE A 27 -3.69 2.53 -17.73
C PHE A 27 -2.83 3.24 -16.68
N ALA A 28 -1.58 2.81 -16.49
CA ALA A 28 -0.67 3.48 -15.57
C ALA A 28 -0.32 4.88 -16.08
N HIS A 29 0.04 5.77 -15.14
CA HIS A 29 0.57 7.07 -15.49
C HIS A 29 1.89 6.92 -16.28
N PRO A 30 2.19 7.75 -17.30
CA PRO A 30 3.41 7.57 -18.11
C PRO A 30 4.74 7.64 -17.33
N ALA A 31 4.74 8.26 -16.15
CA ALA A 31 5.89 8.33 -15.25
C ALA A 31 5.88 7.25 -14.15
N PHE A 32 4.97 6.29 -14.19
CA PHE A 32 4.94 5.18 -13.26
C PHE A 32 5.88 4.08 -13.74
N GLU A 33 6.81 3.67 -12.87
CA GLU A 33 7.67 2.51 -13.07
C GLU A 33 7.28 1.46 -12.05
N ALA A 34 6.99 0.24 -12.52
CA ALA A 34 6.58 -0.85 -11.64
C ALA A 34 7.79 -1.41 -10.88
N GLY A 35 7.65 -1.57 -9.56
CA GLY A 35 8.77 -1.97 -8.71
C GLY A 35 8.37 -2.17 -7.25
N VAL A 36 9.14 -3.01 -6.54
CA VAL A 36 8.90 -3.32 -5.12
C VAL A 36 9.15 -2.10 -4.22
N GLU A 37 10.01 -1.19 -4.66
CA GLU A 37 10.34 0.08 -4.00
C GLU A 37 9.12 1.01 -3.86
N ASN A 38 8.14 0.89 -4.75
CA ASN A 38 6.91 1.68 -4.69
C ASN A 38 6.12 1.37 -3.42
N PHE A 39 6.10 0.09 -2.99
CA PHE A 39 5.42 -0.30 -1.77
C PHE A 39 6.07 0.37 -0.56
N ASP A 40 7.40 0.37 -0.49
CA ASP A 40 8.17 1.01 0.59
C ASP A 40 7.98 2.53 0.59
N ALA A 41 7.97 3.17 -0.58
CA ALA A 41 7.71 4.60 -0.72
C ALA A 41 6.32 4.99 -0.19
N ILE A 42 5.32 4.14 -0.44
CA ILE A 42 3.96 4.35 0.05
C ILE A 42 3.87 4.15 1.58
N GLN A 43 4.58 3.17 2.15
CA GLN A 43 4.66 2.99 3.62
C GLN A 43 5.26 4.22 4.32
N GLN A 44 6.13 4.97 3.64
CA GLN A 44 6.80 6.15 4.20
C GLN A 44 6.06 7.47 3.91
N CYS A 45 5.04 7.44 3.04
CA CYS A 45 4.30 8.62 2.62
C CYS A 45 3.53 9.22 3.81
N ARG A 46 3.67 10.52 4.08
CA ARG A 46 2.94 11.19 5.17
C ARG A 46 1.66 11.81 4.65
N VAL A 47 0.51 11.35 5.15
CA VAL A 47 -0.80 11.87 4.78
C VAL A 47 -1.44 12.60 5.95
N LEU A 48 -1.93 13.82 5.71
CA LEU A 48 -2.69 14.61 6.67
C LEU A 48 -4.18 14.55 6.29
N VAL A 49 -5.01 14.01 7.20
CA VAL A 49 -6.46 14.09 7.07
C VAL A 49 -6.97 15.25 7.92
N VAL A 50 -7.62 16.23 7.30
CA VAL A 50 -8.20 17.39 7.99
C VAL A 50 -9.69 17.16 8.21
N GLY A 51 -10.08 17.08 9.48
CA GLY A 51 -11.46 16.82 9.90
C GLY A 51 -11.80 15.33 9.98
N SER A 52 -12.47 14.93 11.06
CA SER A 52 -12.78 13.52 11.39
C SER A 52 -14.27 13.27 11.62
N GLY A 53 -15.14 14.03 10.95
CA GLY A 53 -16.59 13.84 10.99
C GLY A 53 -17.09 13.10 9.75
N GLY A 54 -17.76 11.95 9.93
CA GLY A 54 -18.40 11.17 8.86
C GLY A 54 -17.42 10.70 7.78
N LEU A 55 -17.17 11.56 6.79
CA LEU A 55 -16.23 11.32 5.68
C LEU A 55 -14.78 11.11 6.15
N GLY A 56 -14.35 11.84 7.19
CA GLY A 56 -12.99 11.69 7.72
C GLY A 56 -12.71 10.29 8.25
N CYS A 57 -13.71 9.64 8.86
CA CYS A 57 -13.58 8.27 9.35
C CYS A 57 -13.44 7.26 8.20
N GLU A 58 -14.23 7.42 7.13
CA GLU A 58 -14.17 6.52 5.97
C GLU A 58 -12.85 6.68 5.20
N ILE A 59 -12.34 7.91 5.07
CA ILE A 59 -11.03 8.17 4.45
C ILE A 59 -9.92 7.52 5.29
N LEU A 60 -9.94 7.71 6.62
CA LEU A 60 -8.96 7.09 7.51
C LEU A 60 -8.99 5.56 7.41
N LYS A 61 -10.18 4.96 7.37
CA LYS A 61 -10.35 3.51 7.19
C LYS A 61 -9.71 3.01 5.89
N GLY A 62 -9.93 3.72 4.79
CA GLY A 62 -9.33 3.39 3.49
C GLY A 62 -7.80 3.51 3.51
N LEU A 63 -7.27 4.64 4.01
CA LEU A 63 -5.83 4.89 4.07
C LEU A 63 -5.11 3.87 4.96
N VAL A 64 -5.67 3.59 6.14
CA VAL A 64 -5.09 2.62 7.07
C VAL A 64 -5.00 1.22 6.47
N THR A 65 -6.04 0.80 5.76
CA THR A 65 -6.13 -0.52 5.15
C THR A 65 -5.24 -0.64 3.90
N ALA A 66 -5.08 0.43 3.15
CA ALA A 66 -4.30 0.43 1.91
C ALA A 66 -2.79 0.66 2.14
N PHE A 67 -2.42 1.43 3.17
CA PHE A 67 -1.07 2.02 3.21
C PHE A 67 -0.38 2.03 4.58
N PHE A 68 -1.09 2.15 5.71
CA PHE A 68 -0.42 2.64 6.93
C PHE A 68 -0.21 1.65 8.08
N LEU A 69 -0.90 0.51 8.14
CA LEU A 69 -0.82 -0.34 9.33
C LEU A 69 0.29 -1.41 9.24
N SER A 70 1.51 -1.01 9.60
CA SER A 70 2.56 -1.89 10.13
C SER A 70 2.54 -1.84 11.67
N TYR A 71 2.62 -3.01 12.31
CA TYR A 71 2.70 -3.18 13.78
C TYR A 71 4.15 -3.41 14.19
#